data_AF-A0ABD1YM49-F1
#
_entry.id   AF-A0ABD1YM49-F1
#
_cell.length_a   1.000
_cell.length_b   1.000
_cell.length_c   1.000
_cell.angle_alpha   90.00
_cell.angle_beta   90.00
_cell.angle_gamma   90.00
#
_symmetry.space_group_name_H-M   'P 1'
#
loop_
_entity.id
_entity.type
_entity.pdbx_description
1 polymer ?
#
loop_
_entity_poly.entity_id
_entity_poly.type
_entity_poly.pdbx_seq_one_letter_code
_entity_poly.pdbx_strand_id
1 'polypeptide(L)'
;MCVGFGCNSGSSEKAEAAKEEEMQRGEESQESNWEESQESDWRAADWEWPGYDELYNKQGEVIGRRTKQKEEEKMDPFEVIYCHIKGLPWPERVLVECHSEQLRTQLQRVWPNNQKLRMKATYPVKGKDLFLKLDKLKQCVDTKFMDGIYNGAETDESIGQMQLRHLIRFVDTQFLDTTEMYERMKTSGRVSFDMLWTFMTPGENVVYRCGISDEQLCGKIWKAVYKLNDSCPPKWCLQLRLDVYDYNCEGYQKYSRIKEVLLYENEKPLRGFEVYPYKFMEDSGEIEARLLDRGSHFGYLTSAVRYRYMEFKGSMYSKKRNYFGNMQIVKENADGRVMVDQFRFSKIVTDREMENAEPSSMVA
;
A
#
# COMPACT_ATOMS: atom_id res chain seq x y z
N MET A 1 71.87 -59.97 -42.13
CA MET A 1 70.94 -58.83 -42.19
C MET A 1 69.87 -59.05 -41.14
N CYS A 2 69.68 -58.06 -40.25
CA CYS A 2 68.49 -57.70 -39.47
C CYS A 2 68.97 -56.88 -38.26
N VAL A 3 68.88 -55.56 -38.35
CA VAL A 3 67.87 -54.62 -37.79
C VAL A 3 68.27 -54.14 -36.39
N GLY A 4 68.47 -52.83 -36.27
CA GLY A 4 68.54 -52.10 -35.02
C GLY A 4 67.71 -50.82 -35.12
N PHE A 5 66.69 -50.72 -34.28
CA PHE A 5 65.91 -49.52 -33.97
C PHE A 5 66.64 -48.67 -32.93
N GLY A 6 66.47 -47.35 -32.99
CA GLY A 6 66.86 -46.42 -31.93
C GLY A 6 66.16 -45.07 -32.11
N CYS A 7 65.14 -44.82 -31.29
CA CYS A 7 64.45 -43.54 -31.16
C CYS A 7 65.28 -42.56 -30.31
N ASN A 8 65.21 -41.27 -30.63
CA ASN A 8 65.44 -40.23 -29.64
C ASN A 8 64.51 -39.04 -29.91
N SER A 9 63.45 -38.96 -29.12
CA SER A 9 62.50 -37.86 -29.00
C SER A 9 63.04 -36.86 -27.96
N GLY A 10 63.30 -35.63 -28.36
CA GLY A 10 63.79 -34.61 -27.44
C GLY A 10 64.06 -33.29 -28.14
N SER A 11 63.00 -32.57 -28.51
CA SER A 11 63.10 -31.15 -28.92
C SER A 11 61.72 -30.49 -29.16
N SER A 12 60.69 -30.82 -28.35
CA SER A 12 59.39 -30.12 -28.43
C SER A 12 58.87 -29.62 -27.08
N GLU A 13 59.25 -30.21 -25.95
CA GLU A 13 58.64 -29.85 -24.65
C GLU A 13 59.22 -28.60 -23.97
N LYS A 14 60.31 -28.01 -24.48
CA LYS A 14 60.90 -26.79 -23.86
C LYS A 14 60.45 -25.47 -24.47
N ALA A 15 59.69 -25.50 -25.57
CA ALA A 15 59.17 -24.28 -26.21
C ALA A 15 57.68 -24.03 -25.89
N GLU A 16 56.93 -25.06 -25.46
CA GLU A 16 55.53 -24.90 -25.02
C GLU A 16 55.42 -24.48 -23.55
N ALA A 17 56.29 -24.98 -22.66
CA ALA A 17 56.22 -24.62 -21.23
C ALA A 17 56.55 -23.12 -20.94
N ALA A 18 57.37 -22.48 -21.77
CA ALA A 18 57.72 -21.06 -21.59
C ALA A 18 56.65 -20.09 -22.12
N LYS A 19 55.74 -20.56 -22.99
CA LYS A 19 54.62 -19.76 -23.49
C LYS A 19 53.38 -19.86 -22.61
N GLU A 20 53.19 -20.97 -21.89
CA GLU A 20 52.10 -21.08 -20.90
C GLU A 20 52.38 -20.27 -19.62
N GLU A 21 53.63 -20.13 -19.16
CA GLU A 21 53.96 -19.30 -17.98
C GLU A 21 53.85 -17.78 -18.24
N GLU A 22 54.13 -17.29 -19.46
CA GLU A 22 53.91 -15.86 -19.80
C GLU A 22 52.44 -15.54 -20.09
N MET A 23 51.65 -16.52 -20.54
CA MET A 23 50.20 -16.34 -20.73
C MET A 23 49.46 -16.35 -19.37
N GLN A 24 49.90 -17.17 -18.41
CA GLN A 24 49.33 -17.16 -17.05
C GLN A 24 49.76 -15.95 -16.20
N ARG A 25 50.96 -15.38 -16.41
CA ARG A 25 51.34 -14.10 -15.76
C ARG A 25 50.66 -12.86 -16.37
N GLY A 26 50.23 -12.94 -17.61
CA GLY A 26 49.42 -11.90 -18.27
C GLY A 26 47.94 -11.94 -17.89
N GLU A 27 47.42 -13.10 -17.50
CA GLU A 27 46.02 -13.29 -17.12
C GLU A 27 45.78 -13.15 -15.60
N GLU A 28 46.75 -13.48 -14.73
CA GLU A 28 46.65 -13.21 -13.28
C GLU A 28 46.85 -11.73 -12.89
N SER A 29 47.19 -10.87 -13.84
CA SER A 29 47.34 -9.41 -13.61
C SER A 29 46.21 -8.57 -14.20
N GLN A 30 45.18 -9.19 -14.80
CA GLN A 30 43.98 -8.50 -15.30
C GLN A 30 42.67 -8.88 -14.60
N GLU A 31 42.67 -9.81 -13.63
CA GLU A 31 41.48 -10.17 -12.83
C GLU A 31 41.38 -9.47 -11.46
N SER A 32 42.23 -8.49 -11.15
CA SER A 32 42.21 -7.76 -9.86
C SER A 32 41.88 -6.27 -9.95
N ASN A 33 41.25 -5.82 -11.06
CA ASN A 33 40.92 -4.40 -11.25
C ASN A 33 39.47 -4.13 -11.68
N TRP A 34 38.55 -5.03 -11.36
CA TRP A 34 37.11 -4.79 -11.42
C TRP A 34 36.60 -4.47 -10.02
N GLU A 35 35.99 -3.28 -9.88
CA GLU A 35 35.19 -2.81 -8.75
C GLU A 35 35.94 -2.28 -7.51
N GLU A 36 36.85 -1.33 -7.70
CA GLU A 36 36.87 -0.18 -6.79
C GLU A 36 35.76 0.79 -7.24
N SER A 37 34.52 0.32 -7.14
CA SER A 37 33.32 1.14 -7.29
C SER A 37 33.45 2.24 -6.24
N GLN A 38 33.58 3.50 -6.67
CA GLN A 38 33.64 4.63 -5.75
C GLN A 38 32.41 4.59 -4.85
N GLU A 39 32.57 4.15 -3.60
CA GLU A 39 31.46 4.07 -2.66
C GLU A 39 30.80 5.44 -2.57
N SER A 40 29.46 5.47 -2.66
CA SER A 40 28.72 6.67 -2.31
C SER A 40 29.05 7.07 -0.88
N ASP A 41 29.37 8.35 -0.66
CA ASP A 41 29.51 8.90 0.69
C ASP A 41 28.14 9.21 1.29
N TRP A 42 27.23 8.24 1.21
CA TRP A 42 25.90 8.30 1.82
C TRP A 42 25.98 8.36 3.35
N ARG A 43 27.17 8.09 3.91
CA ARG A 43 27.49 8.19 5.34
C ARG A 43 27.53 9.62 5.84
N ALA A 44 27.72 10.61 4.95
CA ALA A 44 27.70 12.02 5.29
C ALA A 44 26.36 12.41 5.92
N ALA A 45 26.41 13.11 7.06
CA ALA A 45 25.21 13.46 7.82
C ALA A 45 24.22 14.31 7.00
N ASP A 46 24.70 15.07 6.02
CA ASP A 46 23.99 15.95 5.09
C ASP A 46 23.75 15.34 3.70
N TRP A 47 24.01 14.04 3.51
CA TRP A 47 23.88 13.36 2.22
C TRP A 47 22.53 13.57 1.51
N GLU A 48 22.56 14.14 0.31
CA GLU A 48 21.37 14.28 -0.53
C GLU A 48 21.16 13.00 -1.35
N TRP A 49 19.93 12.51 -1.35
CA TRP A 49 19.54 11.31 -2.08
C TRP A 49 19.40 11.59 -3.59
N PRO A 50 19.77 10.64 -4.46
CA PRO A 50 19.50 10.74 -5.88
C PRO A 50 18.02 10.92 -6.18
N GLY A 51 17.71 11.82 -7.11
CA GLY A 51 16.35 12.13 -7.53
C GLY A 51 16.20 12.09 -9.05
N TYR A 52 15.18 11.40 -9.53
CA TYR A 52 14.88 11.24 -10.96
C TYR A 52 13.46 11.69 -11.28
N ASP A 53 13.30 12.48 -12.35
CA ASP A 53 12.00 12.72 -12.96
C ASP A 53 11.77 11.68 -14.05
N GLU A 54 10.74 10.86 -13.88
CA GLU A 54 10.33 9.87 -14.87
C GLU A 54 9.05 10.30 -15.58
N LEU A 55 9.12 10.37 -16.90
CA LEU A 55 8.00 10.64 -17.78
C LEU A 55 7.36 9.32 -18.17
N TYR A 56 6.03 9.24 -18.08
CA TYR A 56 5.26 8.05 -18.41
C TYR A 56 4.23 8.36 -19.51
N ASN A 57 3.99 7.39 -20.40
CA ASN A 57 2.90 7.48 -21.36
C ASN A 57 1.54 7.14 -20.70
N LYS A 58 0.45 7.18 -21.48
CA LYS A 58 -0.90 6.85 -20.99
C LYS A 58 -1.08 5.37 -20.64
N GLN A 59 -0.21 4.51 -21.14
CA GLN A 59 -0.18 3.07 -20.91
C GLN A 59 0.63 2.71 -19.64
N GLY A 60 1.28 3.70 -19.00
CA GLY A 60 2.09 3.49 -17.80
C GLY A 60 3.51 3.03 -18.10
N GLU A 61 3.99 3.18 -19.33
CA GLU A 61 5.36 2.86 -19.73
C GLU A 61 6.26 4.09 -19.62
N VAL A 62 7.51 3.88 -19.18
CA VAL A 62 8.51 4.94 -19.05
C VAL A 62 8.96 5.39 -20.44
N ILE A 63 8.82 6.67 -20.73
CA ILE A 63 9.22 7.30 -22.01
C ILE A 63 10.47 8.18 -21.88
N GLY A 64 10.92 8.44 -20.66
CA GLY A 64 12.17 9.15 -20.41
C GLY A 64 12.44 9.32 -18.93
N ARG A 65 13.72 9.32 -18.56
CA ARG A 65 14.23 9.59 -17.22
C ARG A 65 15.16 10.79 -17.28
N ARG A 66 15.01 11.75 -16.37
CA ARG A 66 15.90 12.91 -16.22
C ARG A 66 16.42 12.95 -14.80
N THR A 67 17.73 13.08 -14.64
CA THR A 67 18.35 13.18 -13.32
C THR A 67 18.22 14.62 -12.80
N LYS A 68 17.83 14.77 -11.53
CA LYS A 68 17.81 16.09 -10.85
C LYS A 68 19.18 16.52 -10.35
N GLN A 69 20.12 15.59 -10.21
CA GLN A 69 21.50 15.81 -9.74
C GLN A 69 22.51 15.16 -10.71
N LYS A 70 23.80 15.51 -10.62
CA LYS A 70 24.83 14.98 -11.53
C LYS A 70 25.11 13.50 -11.23
N GLU A 71 25.21 12.70 -12.29
CA GLU A 71 25.57 11.27 -12.22
C GLU A 71 27.01 11.08 -11.73
N GLU A 72 27.16 10.19 -10.76
CA GLU A 72 28.25 9.21 -10.69
C GLU A 72 27.56 7.86 -10.49
N GLU A 73 27.95 6.80 -11.23
CA GLU A 73 27.41 5.45 -11.05
C GLU A 73 27.80 4.94 -9.66
N LYS A 74 26.96 5.25 -8.67
CA LYS A 74 27.17 4.94 -7.26
C LYS A 74 25.97 4.20 -6.72
N MET A 75 26.21 3.14 -5.96
CA MET A 75 25.15 2.31 -5.41
C MET A 75 24.61 2.93 -4.11
N ASP A 76 23.74 3.92 -4.24
CA ASP A 76 23.11 4.59 -3.11
C ASP A 76 22.12 3.67 -2.36
N PRO A 77 21.89 3.89 -1.05
CA PRO A 77 20.97 3.07 -0.27
C PRO A 77 19.54 3.04 -0.84
N PHE A 78 19.11 4.18 -1.39
CA PHE A 78 17.84 4.36 -2.08
C PHE A 78 17.91 5.53 -3.07
N GLU A 79 17.05 5.50 -4.08
CA GLU A 79 16.78 6.64 -4.96
C GLU A 79 15.31 7.07 -4.90
N VAL A 80 15.05 8.32 -5.29
CA VAL A 80 13.70 8.89 -5.32
C VAL A 80 13.27 9.14 -6.76
N ILE A 81 12.13 8.58 -7.13
CA ILE A 81 11.53 8.72 -8.45
C ILE A 81 10.27 9.58 -8.36
N TYR A 82 10.23 10.63 -9.16
CA TYR A 82 9.09 11.52 -9.35
C TYR A 82 8.39 11.16 -10.67
N CYS A 83 7.29 10.43 -10.58
CA CYS A 83 6.49 9.99 -11.72
C CYS A 83 5.60 11.12 -12.25
N HIS A 84 5.87 11.55 -13.48
CA HIS A 84 5.09 12.55 -14.20
C HIS A 84 4.09 11.89 -15.15
N ILE A 85 3.00 11.38 -14.57
CA ILE A 85 1.85 10.88 -15.31
C ILE A 85 0.78 11.97 -15.38
N LYS A 86 0.31 12.29 -16.58
CA LYS A 86 -0.74 13.31 -16.78
C LYS A 86 -1.99 12.96 -15.98
N GLY A 87 -2.38 13.85 -15.07
CA GLY A 87 -3.58 13.73 -14.25
C GLY A 87 -3.43 12.90 -12.98
N LEU A 88 -2.34 12.14 -12.81
CA LEU A 88 -2.10 11.39 -11.58
C LEU A 88 -1.97 12.35 -10.39
N PRO A 89 -2.71 12.18 -9.28
CA PRO A 89 -2.57 13.07 -8.12
C PRO A 89 -1.18 12.99 -7.49
N TRP A 90 -0.72 14.12 -6.94
CA TRP A 90 0.62 14.27 -6.37
C TRP A 90 1.07 13.15 -5.41
N PRO A 91 0.27 12.67 -4.43
CA PRO A 91 0.76 11.65 -3.48
C PRO A 91 1.05 10.30 -4.13
N GLU A 92 0.55 10.05 -5.35
CA GLU A 92 0.87 8.84 -6.12
C GLU A 92 2.12 9.01 -7.00
N ARG A 93 2.72 10.20 -7.06
CA ARG A 93 3.85 10.51 -7.96
C ARG A 93 5.22 10.24 -7.35
N VAL A 94 5.34 10.02 -6.05
CA VAL A 94 6.63 9.84 -5.38
C VAL A 94 6.84 8.36 -5.07
N LEU A 95 7.90 7.78 -5.64
CA LEU A 95 8.37 6.43 -5.34
C LEU A 95 9.78 6.52 -4.75
N VAL A 96 10.09 5.59 -3.86
CA VAL A 96 11.43 5.39 -3.29
C VAL A 96 11.86 3.99 -3.62
N GLU A 97 12.89 3.83 -4.44
CA GLU A 97 13.49 2.54 -4.73
C GLU A 97 14.56 2.23 -3.70
N CYS A 98 14.31 1.22 -2.86
CA CYS A 98 15.29 0.80 -1.85
C CYS A 98 16.22 -0.26 -2.44
N HIS A 99 17.51 0.07 -2.59
CA HIS A 99 18.54 -0.85 -3.09
C HIS A 99 19.23 -1.62 -1.95
N SER A 100 19.47 -0.97 -0.81
CA SER A 100 20.15 -1.60 0.32
C SER A 100 19.32 -2.70 1.01
N GLU A 101 19.94 -3.83 1.30
CA GLU A 101 19.37 -4.91 2.11
C GLU A 101 19.20 -4.50 3.59
N GLN A 102 20.16 -3.76 4.14
CA GLN A 102 20.12 -3.26 5.52
C GLN A 102 18.92 -2.30 5.71
N LEU A 103 18.72 -1.36 4.80
CA LEU A 103 17.55 -0.48 4.82
C LEU A 103 16.23 -1.27 4.75
N ARG A 104 16.13 -2.24 3.82
CA ARG A 104 14.94 -3.08 3.69
C ARG A 104 14.66 -3.87 4.97
N THR A 105 15.70 -4.36 5.65
CA THR A 105 15.57 -5.06 6.94
C THR A 105 14.98 -4.15 8.02
N GLN A 106 15.39 -2.88 8.08
CA GLN A 106 14.77 -1.91 8.99
C GLN A 106 13.30 -1.63 8.63
N LEU A 107 12.97 -1.48 7.35
CA LEU A 107 11.59 -1.28 6.89
C LEU A 107 10.68 -2.47 7.22
N GLN A 108 11.19 -3.71 7.24
CA GLN A 108 10.42 -4.89 7.63
C GLN A 108 9.92 -4.82 9.08
N ARG A 109 10.56 -4.05 9.98
CA ARG A 109 10.05 -3.84 11.34
C ARG A 109 8.69 -3.14 11.35
N VAL A 110 8.46 -2.23 10.40
CA VAL A 110 7.20 -1.49 10.24
C VAL A 110 6.20 -2.27 9.38
N TRP A 111 6.69 -3.03 8.40
CA TRP A 111 5.88 -3.87 7.51
C TRP A 111 6.28 -5.36 7.54
N PRO A 112 6.01 -6.09 8.64
CA PRO A 112 6.50 -7.47 8.82
C PRO A 112 5.95 -8.46 7.79
N ASN A 113 4.75 -8.19 7.27
CA ASN A 113 4.03 -9.03 6.32
C ASN A 113 4.31 -8.67 4.85
N ASN A 114 5.15 -7.66 4.57
CA ASN A 114 5.44 -7.28 3.19
C ASN A 114 6.56 -8.17 2.61
N GLN A 115 6.15 -9.23 1.90
CA GLN A 115 7.07 -10.19 1.28
C GLN A 115 8.03 -9.53 0.28
N LYS A 116 7.64 -8.42 -0.36
CA LYS A 116 8.48 -7.76 -1.36
C LYS A 116 9.73 -7.12 -0.76
N LEU A 117 9.67 -6.70 0.51
CA LEU A 117 10.83 -6.18 1.24
C LEU A 117 11.86 -7.28 1.59
N ARG A 118 11.49 -8.57 1.47
CA ARG A 118 12.38 -9.72 1.71
C ARG A 118 13.07 -10.20 0.44
N MET A 119 12.60 -9.76 -0.73
CA MET A 119 13.18 -10.14 -2.00
C MET A 119 14.49 -9.37 -2.20
N LYS A 120 15.49 -10.00 -2.84
CA LYS A 120 16.76 -9.33 -3.18
C LYS A 120 16.61 -8.23 -4.23
N ALA A 121 15.59 -8.32 -5.09
CA ALA A 121 15.27 -7.30 -6.08
C ALA A 121 14.89 -5.96 -5.43
N THR A 122 15.21 -4.86 -6.12
CA THR A 122 14.79 -3.52 -5.75
C THR A 122 13.27 -3.46 -5.65
N TYR A 123 12.76 -2.74 -4.65
CA TYR A 123 11.33 -2.61 -4.41
C TYR A 123 10.94 -1.15 -4.27
N PRO A 124 10.09 -0.62 -5.18
CA PRO A 124 9.58 0.73 -5.04
C PRO A 124 8.54 0.79 -3.93
N VAL A 125 8.80 1.64 -2.93
CA VAL A 125 7.85 2.00 -1.88
C VAL A 125 7.25 3.36 -2.23
N LYS A 126 5.93 3.54 -2.06
CA LYS A 126 5.33 4.85 -2.32
C LYS A 126 5.71 5.83 -1.20
N GLY A 127 6.09 7.05 -1.57
CA GLY A 127 6.39 8.12 -0.62
C GLY A 127 5.25 8.39 0.35
N LYS A 128 4.00 8.37 -0.14
CA LYS A 128 2.81 8.51 0.73
C LYS A 128 2.72 7.40 1.80
N ASP A 129 3.09 6.16 1.46
CA ASP A 129 2.99 5.03 2.41
C ASP A 129 4.07 5.15 3.50
N LEU A 130 5.24 5.67 3.14
CA LEU A 130 6.29 6.03 4.10
C LEU A 130 5.81 7.16 5.02
N PHE A 131 5.21 8.22 4.48
CA PHE A 131 4.64 9.32 5.25
C PHE A 131 3.59 8.83 6.27
N LEU A 132 2.65 7.99 5.85
CA LEU A 132 1.63 7.43 6.75
C LEU A 132 2.19 6.55 7.88
N LYS A 133 3.46 6.13 7.80
CA LYS A 133 4.16 5.36 8.82
C LYS A 133 5.34 6.10 9.44
N LEU A 134 5.49 7.40 9.17
CA LEU A 134 6.66 8.18 9.56
C LEU A 134 6.93 8.14 11.06
N ASP A 135 5.90 8.26 11.90
CA ASP A 135 6.04 8.16 13.36
C ASP A 135 6.57 6.79 13.80
N LYS A 136 6.12 5.71 13.14
CA LYS A 136 6.61 4.36 13.43
C LYS A 136 8.04 4.17 12.95
N LEU A 137 8.40 4.76 11.80
CA LEU A 137 9.77 4.73 11.29
C LEU A 137 10.70 5.47 12.26
N LYS A 138 10.31 6.65 12.75
CA LYS A 138 11.05 7.41 13.77
C LYS A 138 11.24 6.62 15.07
N GLN A 139 10.24 5.85 15.49
CA GLN A 139 10.34 4.95 16.66
C GLN A 139 11.30 3.77 16.45
N CYS A 140 11.58 3.38 15.20
CA CYS A 140 12.52 2.31 14.89
C CYS A 140 13.98 2.77 14.86
N VAL A 141 14.25 4.07 14.89
CA VAL A 141 15.61 4.61 14.88
C VAL A 141 16.12 4.81 16.30
N ASP A 142 17.29 4.25 16.62
CA ASP A 142 17.90 4.54 17.92
C ASP A 142 18.28 6.03 18.01
N THR A 143 18.08 6.64 19.17
CA THR A 143 18.37 8.06 19.42
C THR A 143 19.80 8.46 19.04
N LYS A 144 20.78 7.56 19.25
CA LYS A 144 22.20 7.76 18.88
C LYS A 144 22.43 8.00 17.38
N PHE A 145 21.55 7.49 16.51
CA PHE A 145 21.66 7.72 15.07
C PHE A 145 20.94 8.98 14.65
N MET A 146 19.83 9.36 15.31
CA MET A 146 19.03 10.55 14.96
C MET A 146 19.88 11.83 14.93
N ASP A 147 20.78 11.98 15.90
CA ASP A 147 21.65 13.16 16.01
C ASP A 147 22.81 13.16 15.01
N GLY A 148 23.06 12.05 14.30
CA GLY A 148 24.15 11.93 13.33
C GLY A 148 25.55 11.84 13.93
N ILE A 149 25.66 11.48 15.22
CA ILE A 149 26.91 11.47 15.99
C ILE A 149 27.48 10.04 16.14
N TYR A 150 26.95 9.06 15.41
CA TYR A 150 27.38 7.67 15.57
C TYR A 150 28.76 7.44 14.96
N ASN A 151 29.78 7.32 15.83
CA ASN A 151 31.16 6.95 15.49
C ASN A 151 31.51 5.51 15.93
N GLY A 152 30.49 4.65 16.06
CA GLY A 152 30.69 3.26 16.50
C GLY A 152 31.06 2.33 15.33
N ALA A 153 31.23 1.04 15.64
CA ALA A 153 31.53 0.03 14.62
C ALA A 153 30.40 -0.07 13.58
N GLU A 154 30.78 -0.18 12.31
CA GLU A 154 29.87 -0.41 11.18
C GLU A 154 29.44 -1.88 11.18
N THR A 155 28.31 -2.13 11.81
CA THR A 155 27.54 -3.38 11.68
C THR A 155 26.40 -3.19 10.69
N ASP A 156 25.87 -4.28 10.13
CA ASP A 156 24.68 -4.23 9.24
C ASP A 156 23.50 -3.50 9.90
N GLU A 157 23.32 -3.67 11.21
CA GLU A 157 22.28 -2.97 11.96
C GLU A 157 22.53 -1.46 11.99
N SER A 158 23.76 -1.01 12.33
CA SER A 158 24.08 0.42 12.36
C SER A 158 24.01 1.08 10.98
N ILE A 159 24.42 0.36 9.93
CA ILE A 159 24.30 0.81 8.54
C ILE A 159 22.83 1.02 8.19
N GLY A 160 21.97 0.03 8.47
CA GLY A 160 20.54 0.14 8.24
C GLY A 160 19.89 1.29 9.01
N GLN A 161 20.33 1.53 10.25
CA GLN A 161 19.86 2.65 11.08
C GLN A 161 20.23 4.02 10.49
N MET A 162 21.47 4.18 10.00
CA MET A 162 21.90 5.41 9.31
C MET A 162 21.09 5.65 8.03
N GLN A 163 20.90 4.61 7.22
CA GLN A 163 20.11 4.70 5.98
C GLN A 163 18.63 5.02 6.28
N LEU A 164 18.04 4.41 7.31
CA LEU A 164 16.68 4.69 7.75
C LEU A 164 16.53 6.15 8.19
N ARG A 165 17.53 6.71 8.88
CA ARG A 165 17.56 8.15 9.21
C ARG A 165 17.54 9.02 7.97
N HIS A 166 18.35 8.72 6.95
CA HIS A 166 18.33 9.48 5.69
C HIS A 166 16.96 9.40 5.00
N LEU A 167 16.34 8.21 5.00
CA LEU A 167 14.99 8.03 4.47
C LEU A 167 13.95 8.85 5.24
N ILE A 168 14.03 8.88 6.57
CA ILE A 168 13.14 9.71 7.41
C ILE A 168 13.32 11.19 7.08
N ARG A 169 14.56 11.67 6.97
CA ARG A 169 14.83 13.06 6.58
C ARG A 169 14.23 13.39 5.22
N PHE A 170 14.38 12.50 4.25
CA PHE A 170 13.73 12.65 2.95
C PHE A 170 12.22 12.81 3.09
N VAL A 171 11.56 11.90 3.81
CA VAL A 171 10.10 11.94 3.97
C VAL A 171 9.65 13.20 4.70
N ASP A 172 10.33 13.59 5.79
CA ASP A 172 10.05 14.83 6.52
C ASP A 172 10.17 16.06 5.61
N THR A 173 11.24 16.13 4.81
CA THR A 173 11.49 17.25 3.88
C THR A 173 10.45 17.28 2.76
N GLN A 174 10.16 16.11 2.16
CA GLN A 174 9.28 15.99 1.00
C GLN A 174 7.80 16.21 1.34
N PHE A 175 7.40 15.95 2.57
CA PHE A 175 6.01 16.04 3.04
C PHE A 175 5.80 17.11 4.11
N LEU A 176 6.71 18.10 4.22
CA LEU A 176 6.59 19.21 5.17
C LEU A 176 5.28 19.98 4.96
N ASP A 177 5.03 20.45 3.73
CA ASP A 177 3.78 21.15 3.36
C ASP A 177 2.54 20.29 3.63
N THR A 178 2.65 18.97 3.40
CA THR A 178 1.56 18.03 3.68
C THR A 178 1.23 17.99 5.18
N THR A 179 2.25 18.03 6.03
CA THR A 179 2.08 18.02 7.49
C THR A 179 1.41 19.29 7.98
N GLU A 180 1.84 20.45 7.49
CA GLU A 180 1.24 21.74 7.82
C GLU A 180 -0.22 21.82 7.34
N MET A 181 -0.49 21.38 6.11
CA MET A 181 -1.84 21.31 5.56
C MET A 181 -2.72 20.35 6.36
N TYR A 182 -2.19 19.19 6.77
CA TYR A 182 -2.93 18.21 7.56
C TYR A 182 -3.38 18.79 8.90
N GLU A 183 -2.47 19.40 9.67
CA GLU A 183 -2.84 19.98 10.97
C GLU A 183 -3.84 21.14 10.81
N ARG A 184 -3.67 22.01 9.81
CA ARG A 184 -4.66 23.07 9.52
C ARG A 184 -6.04 22.49 9.19
N MET A 185 -6.11 21.48 8.31
CA MET A 185 -7.36 20.85 7.88
C MET A 185 -8.04 20.08 9.03
N LYS A 186 -7.24 19.41 9.86
CA LYS A 186 -7.68 18.71 11.07
C LYS A 186 -8.30 19.70 12.06
N THR A 187 -7.66 20.85 12.33
CA THR A 187 -8.22 21.88 13.23
C THR A 187 -9.50 22.49 12.66
N SER A 188 -9.56 22.76 11.36
CA SER A 188 -10.76 23.35 10.74
C SER A 188 -11.91 22.37 10.54
N GLY A 189 -11.65 21.05 10.59
CA GLY A 189 -12.61 20.00 10.27
C GLY A 189 -12.99 19.94 8.78
N ARG A 190 -12.25 20.63 7.91
CA ARG A 190 -12.47 20.69 6.46
C ARG A 190 -11.24 20.18 5.74
N VAL A 191 -11.46 19.41 4.68
CA VAL A 191 -10.40 18.73 3.92
C VAL A 191 -10.55 19.00 2.43
N SER A 192 -9.43 19.19 1.74
CA SER A 192 -9.40 19.24 0.27
C SER A 192 -9.33 17.83 -0.32
N PHE A 193 -9.75 17.68 -1.57
CA PHE A 193 -9.72 16.38 -2.23
C PHE A 193 -8.32 15.76 -2.21
N ASP A 194 -7.29 16.54 -2.54
CA ASP A 194 -5.91 16.05 -2.62
C ASP A 194 -5.36 15.55 -1.28
N MET A 195 -5.89 16.03 -0.16
CA MET A 195 -5.45 15.66 1.19
C MET A 195 -6.22 14.49 1.79
N LEU A 196 -7.29 13.99 1.16
CA LEU A 196 -8.13 12.92 1.74
C LEU A 196 -7.35 11.67 2.15
N TRP A 197 -6.31 11.29 1.41
CA TRP A 197 -5.47 10.13 1.74
C TRP A 197 -4.80 10.22 3.12
N THR A 198 -4.56 11.43 3.64
CA THR A 198 -4.00 11.65 4.98
C THR A 198 -5.02 11.43 6.10
N PHE A 199 -6.31 11.55 5.79
CA PHE A 199 -7.42 11.32 6.73
C PHE A 199 -7.98 9.90 6.62
N MET A 200 -8.03 9.35 5.40
CA MET A 200 -8.55 8.02 5.06
C MET A 200 -7.43 6.98 5.00
N THR A 201 -6.72 6.81 6.11
CA THR A 201 -5.48 6.01 6.14
C THR A 201 -5.77 4.51 6.28
N PRO A 202 -5.06 3.63 5.55
CA PRO A 202 -5.19 2.18 5.73
C PRO A 202 -4.98 1.74 7.18
N GLY A 203 -5.89 0.90 7.66
CA GLY A 203 -5.93 0.41 9.04
C GLY A 203 -6.89 1.15 9.96
N GLU A 204 -7.44 2.30 9.54
CA GLU A 204 -8.43 3.04 10.32
C GLU A 204 -9.81 2.43 10.22
N ASN A 205 -10.56 2.52 11.32
CA ASN A 205 -11.99 2.22 11.32
C ASN A 205 -12.75 3.41 10.74
N VAL A 206 -13.75 3.12 9.91
CA VAL A 206 -14.63 4.10 9.29
C VAL A 206 -16.09 3.73 9.49
N VAL A 207 -16.93 4.74 9.67
CA VAL A 207 -18.37 4.62 9.53
C VAL A 207 -18.71 4.95 8.09
N TYR A 208 -19.60 4.16 7.48
CA TYR A 208 -20.17 4.48 6.19
C TYR A 208 -21.66 4.21 6.19
N ARG A 209 -22.38 4.75 5.20
CA ARG A 209 -23.82 4.52 5.06
C ARG A 209 -24.13 3.46 4.00
N CYS A 210 -25.09 2.58 4.31
CA CYS A 210 -25.72 1.72 3.32
C CYS A 210 -26.64 2.56 2.43
N GLY A 211 -26.48 2.50 1.11
CA GLY A 211 -27.30 3.25 0.17
C GLY A 211 -28.76 2.80 0.12
N ILE A 212 -29.06 1.61 0.63
CA ILE A 212 -30.42 1.03 0.61
C ILE A 212 -31.15 1.26 1.91
N SER A 213 -30.53 0.86 3.02
CA SER A 213 -31.20 0.97 4.33
C SER A 213 -31.07 2.35 4.96
N ASP A 214 -30.15 3.18 4.44
CA ASP A 214 -29.69 4.43 5.06
C ASP A 214 -29.02 4.21 6.44
N GLU A 215 -28.79 2.96 6.84
CA GLU A 215 -28.17 2.65 8.13
C GLU A 215 -26.67 2.89 8.09
N GLN A 216 -26.13 3.35 9.23
CA GLN A 216 -24.70 3.42 9.45
C GLN A 216 -24.12 2.02 9.66
N LEU A 217 -23.01 1.75 9.02
CA LEU A 217 -22.24 0.51 9.09
C LEU A 217 -20.79 0.86 9.40
N CYS A 218 -20.04 -0.12 9.86
CA CYS A 218 -18.61 0.02 10.13
C CYS A 218 -17.78 -0.84 9.19
N GLY A 219 -16.57 -0.35 8.90
CA GLY A 219 -15.55 -1.11 8.19
C GLY A 219 -14.17 -0.61 8.57
N LYS A 220 -13.15 -1.30 8.08
CA LYS A 220 -11.76 -0.92 8.24
C LYS A 220 -11.17 -0.61 6.87
N ILE A 221 -10.48 0.51 6.71
CA ILE A 221 -9.84 0.84 5.44
C ILE A 221 -8.72 -0.18 5.18
N TRP A 222 -8.86 -0.98 4.14
CA TRP A 222 -7.79 -1.84 3.65
C TRP A 222 -6.82 -1.06 2.75
N LYS A 223 -7.38 -0.26 1.84
CA LYS A 223 -6.61 0.47 0.83
C LYS A 223 -7.31 1.77 0.44
N ALA A 224 -6.54 2.82 0.22
CA ALA A 224 -7.00 4.10 -0.32
C ALA A 224 -6.13 4.48 -1.54
N VAL A 225 -6.77 4.68 -2.70
CA VAL A 225 -6.08 4.95 -3.97
C VAL A 225 -6.85 5.98 -4.79
N TYR A 226 -6.14 6.98 -5.30
CA TYR A 226 -6.72 7.86 -6.31
C TYR A 226 -6.74 7.18 -7.68
N LYS A 227 -7.89 7.19 -8.34
CA LYS A 227 -8.06 6.63 -9.69
C LYS A 227 -9.18 7.34 -10.44
N LEU A 228 -9.30 7.06 -11.73
CA LEU A 228 -10.53 7.34 -12.47
C LEU A 228 -11.57 6.29 -12.10
N ASN A 229 -12.81 6.73 -11.85
CA ASN A 229 -13.95 5.85 -11.62
C ASN A 229 -14.55 5.34 -12.93
N ASP A 230 -15.50 4.42 -12.82
CA ASP A 230 -16.14 3.76 -13.98
C ASP A 230 -17.30 4.59 -14.58
N SER A 231 -17.42 5.88 -14.21
CA SER A 231 -18.44 6.77 -14.78
C SER A 231 -18.13 7.12 -16.23
N CYS A 232 -19.18 7.50 -16.97
CA CYS A 232 -19.06 8.04 -18.32
C CYS A 232 -19.57 9.50 -18.34
N PRO A 233 -18.70 10.53 -18.43
CA PRO A 233 -17.23 10.45 -18.53
C PRO A 233 -16.54 10.08 -17.21
N PRO A 234 -15.32 9.48 -17.25
CA PRO A 234 -14.58 9.11 -16.05
C PRO A 234 -14.19 10.34 -15.22
N LYS A 235 -14.30 10.22 -13.90
CA LYS A 235 -13.96 11.27 -12.94
C LYS A 235 -12.93 10.76 -11.96
N TRP A 236 -12.02 11.63 -11.53
CA TRP A 236 -11.11 11.29 -10.44
C TRP A 236 -11.91 11.03 -9.16
N CYS A 237 -11.52 10.00 -8.43
CA CYS A 237 -12.05 9.67 -7.12
C CYS A 237 -10.93 9.16 -6.21
N LEU A 238 -11.13 9.30 -4.91
CA LEU A 238 -10.44 8.47 -3.93
C LEU A 238 -11.27 7.21 -3.72
N GLN A 239 -10.77 6.09 -4.24
CA GLN A 239 -11.39 4.78 -4.02
C GLN A 239 -10.86 4.19 -2.71
N LEU A 240 -11.79 3.88 -1.81
CA LEU A 240 -11.55 3.18 -0.56
C LEU A 240 -12.02 1.74 -0.68
N ARG A 241 -11.11 0.79 -0.47
CA ARG A 241 -11.45 -0.61 -0.23
C ARG A 241 -11.57 -0.80 1.28
N LEU A 242 -12.76 -1.18 1.73
CA LEU A 242 -13.10 -1.43 3.12
C LEU A 242 -13.20 -2.93 3.37
N ASP A 243 -12.56 -3.36 4.43
CA ASP A 243 -12.77 -4.67 5.05
C ASP A 243 -13.98 -4.58 5.98
N VAL A 244 -14.97 -5.44 5.74
CA VAL A 244 -16.17 -5.55 6.56
C VAL A 244 -16.39 -7.00 6.94
N TYR A 245 -17.04 -7.25 8.07
CA TYR A 245 -17.39 -8.60 8.50
C TYR A 245 -18.87 -8.83 8.28
N ASP A 246 -19.20 -9.96 7.68
CA ASP A 246 -20.58 -10.38 7.43
C ASP A 246 -20.72 -11.88 7.67
N TYR A 247 -21.94 -12.35 7.92
CA TYR A 247 -22.22 -13.74 8.26
C TYR A 247 -22.76 -14.50 7.06
N ASN A 248 -22.05 -15.54 6.63
CA ASN A 248 -22.37 -16.31 5.42
C ASN A 248 -23.30 -17.51 5.66
N CYS A 249 -24.04 -17.54 6.78
CA CYS A 249 -24.83 -18.69 7.26
C CYS A 249 -24.05 -19.90 7.79
N GLU A 250 -22.72 -19.88 7.71
CA GLU A 250 -21.81 -20.86 8.32
C GLU A 250 -20.96 -20.21 9.41
N GLY A 251 -20.44 -19.01 9.15
CA GLY A 251 -19.60 -18.25 10.06
C GLY A 251 -19.44 -16.79 9.63
N TYR A 252 -18.83 -15.99 10.50
CA TYR A 252 -18.41 -14.64 10.14
C TYR A 252 -17.20 -14.72 9.22
N GLN A 253 -17.31 -14.06 8.08
CA GLN A 253 -16.26 -13.98 7.09
C GLN A 253 -15.90 -12.53 6.82
N LYS A 254 -14.69 -12.33 6.28
CA LYS A 254 -14.22 -11.03 5.85
C LYS A 254 -14.63 -10.78 4.41
N TYR A 255 -15.25 -9.64 4.18
CA TYR A 255 -15.73 -9.20 2.89
C TYR A 255 -15.16 -7.84 2.52
N SER A 256 -15.19 -7.54 1.23
CA SER A 256 -14.72 -6.29 0.65
C SER A 256 -15.89 -5.40 0.24
N ARG A 257 -15.74 -4.10 0.51
CA ARG A 257 -16.65 -3.04 0.13
C ARG A 257 -15.87 -1.92 -0.54
N ILE A 258 -16.39 -1.38 -1.63
CA ILE A 258 -15.78 -0.25 -2.32
C ILE A 258 -16.65 0.97 -2.03
N LYS A 259 -16.01 2.05 -1.56
CA LYS A 259 -16.61 3.38 -1.45
C LYS A 259 -15.74 4.37 -2.20
N GLU A 260 -16.35 5.37 -2.81
CA GLU A 260 -15.65 6.36 -3.61
C GLU A 260 -16.00 7.76 -3.14
N VAL A 261 -14.99 8.59 -2.95
CA VAL A 261 -15.17 10.03 -2.79
C VAL A 261 -14.81 10.66 -4.12
N LEU A 262 -15.80 11.21 -4.84
CA LEU A 262 -15.57 11.87 -6.13
C LEU A 262 -14.79 13.17 -5.95
N LEU A 263 -14.00 13.53 -6.96
CA LEU A 263 -13.30 14.81 -7.04
C LEU A 263 -14.27 15.97 -6.77
N TYR A 264 -13.86 16.87 -5.89
CA TYR A 264 -14.57 18.10 -5.58
C TYR A 264 -13.59 19.26 -5.50
N GLU A 265 -14.11 20.45 -5.77
CA GLU A 265 -13.38 21.70 -5.61
C GLU A 265 -13.47 22.20 -4.17
N ASN A 266 -12.44 22.94 -3.76
CA ASN A 266 -12.31 23.55 -2.44
C ASN A 266 -12.33 22.52 -1.31
N GLU A 267 -12.40 23.01 -0.07
CA GLU A 267 -12.47 22.17 1.11
C GLU A 267 -13.92 21.86 1.48
N LYS A 268 -14.19 20.59 1.80
CA LYS A 268 -15.48 20.15 2.31
C LYS A 268 -15.37 19.70 3.77
N PRO A 269 -16.42 19.87 4.57
CA PRO A 269 -16.46 19.29 5.92
C PRO A 269 -16.21 17.78 5.84
N LEU A 270 -15.26 17.27 6.61
CA LEU A 270 -14.91 15.85 6.59
C LEU A 270 -16.15 15.00 6.93
N ARG A 271 -16.99 15.44 7.87
CA ARG A 271 -18.25 14.76 8.28
C ARG A 271 -19.30 14.67 7.17
N GLY A 272 -19.15 15.44 6.10
CA GLY A 272 -20.09 15.43 4.97
C GLY A 272 -19.92 14.26 4.00
N PHE A 273 -18.87 13.45 4.16
CA PHE A 273 -18.64 12.28 3.30
C PHE A 273 -19.45 11.06 3.75
N GLU A 274 -19.85 10.24 2.78
CA GLU A 274 -20.55 8.97 3.02
C GLU A 274 -19.73 7.94 3.80
N VAL A 275 -18.42 8.13 3.83
CA VAL A 275 -17.44 7.32 4.56
C VAL A 275 -16.56 8.26 5.37
N TYR A 276 -16.42 7.98 6.66
CA TYR A 276 -15.80 8.89 7.61
C TYR A 276 -14.99 8.15 8.69
N PRO A 277 -13.75 8.56 9.01
CA PRO A 277 -12.93 7.89 10.03
C PRO A 277 -13.43 8.14 11.46
N TYR A 278 -13.44 7.08 12.27
CA TYR A 278 -13.95 7.15 13.66
C TYR A 278 -13.25 8.22 14.51
N LYS A 279 -11.93 8.35 14.34
CA LYS A 279 -11.08 9.24 15.14
C LYS A 279 -11.45 10.72 15.06
N PHE A 280 -12.25 11.11 14.07
CA PHE A 280 -12.70 12.50 13.90
C PHE A 280 -14.17 12.71 14.32
N MET A 281 -14.86 11.69 14.85
CA MET A 281 -16.23 11.83 15.35
C MET A 281 -16.23 12.27 16.80
N GLU A 282 -16.97 13.34 17.12
CA GLU A 282 -17.24 13.73 18.52
C GLU A 282 -17.99 12.61 19.26
N ASP A 283 -19.01 12.04 18.62
CA ASP A 283 -19.87 11.00 19.20
C ASP A 283 -19.38 9.58 18.91
N SER A 284 -18.07 9.40 18.73
CA SER A 284 -17.46 8.11 18.37
C SER A 284 -17.89 6.98 19.31
N GLY A 285 -17.96 7.24 20.62
CA GLY A 285 -18.38 6.27 21.63
C GLY A 285 -19.86 5.89 21.55
N GLU A 286 -20.76 6.82 21.24
CA GLU A 286 -22.20 6.53 21.09
C GLU A 286 -22.44 5.69 19.83
N ILE A 287 -21.78 6.05 18.72
CA ILE A 287 -21.88 5.32 17.46
C ILE A 287 -21.34 3.90 17.63
N GLU A 288 -20.20 3.74 18.30
CA GLU A 288 -19.64 2.44 18.62
C GLU A 288 -20.60 1.61 19.47
N ALA A 289 -21.15 2.17 20.55
CA ALA A 289 -22.12 1.48 21.39
C ALA A 289 -23.35 1.01 20.60
N ARG A 290 -23.90 1.87 19.75
CA ARG A 290 -25.04 1.52 18.88
C ARG A 290 -24.70 0.41 17.88
N LEU A 291 -23.50 0.41 17.32
CA LEU A 291 -23.06 -0.62 16.37
C LEU A 291 -22.81 -1.95 17.07
N LEU A 292 -22.25 -1.94 18.28
CA LEU A 292 -22.07 -3.13 19.11
C LEU A 292 -23.40 -3.74 19.56
N ASP A 293 -24.37 -2.91 19.94
CA ASP A 293 -25.73 -3.36 20.27
C ASP A 293 -26.40 -4.04 19.06
N ARG A 294 -26.32 -3.40 17.87
CA ARG A 294 -26.83 -3.98 16.62
C ARG A 294 -26.12 -5.27 16.25
N GLY A 295 -24.80 -5.34 16.41
CA GLY A 295 -24.02 -6.56 16.19
C GLY A 295 -24.43 -7.69 17.14
N SER A 296 -24.68 -7.36 18.42
CA SER A 296 -25.17 -8.31 19.42
C SER A 296 -26.57 -8.82 19.07
N HIS A 297 -27.46 -7.92 18.66
CA HIS A 297 -28.81 -8.27 18.21
C HIS A 297 -28.77 -9.14 16.96
N PHE A 298 -27.92 -8.81 15.99
CA PHE A 298 -27.71 -9.63 14.80
C PHE A 298 -27.22 -11.04 15.18
N GLY A 299 -26.23 -11.14 16.07
CA GLY A 299 -25.72 -12.42 16.60
C GLY A 299 -26.81 -13.27 17.26
N TYR A 300 -27.71 -12.64 18.01
CA TYR A 300 -28.89 -13.29 18.60
C TYR A 300 -29.84 -13.83 17.51
N LEU A 301 -30.13 -13.04 16.48
CA LEU A 301 -30.98 -13.46 15.35
C LEU A 301 -30.35 -14.62 14.56
N THR A 302 -29.03 -14.61 14.34
CA THR A 302 -28.32 -15.66 13.59
C THR A 302 -28.19 -16.99 14.35
N SER A 303 -28.20 -16.96 15.68
CA SER A 303 -27.90 -18.13 16.51
C SER A 303 -29.14 -18.67 17.24
N ALA A 304 -29.77 -17.86 18.08
CA ALA A 304 -30.84 -18.28 18.99
C ALA A 304 -32.22 -18.35 18.32
N VAL A 305 -32.46 -17.47 17.33
CA VAL A 305 -33.75 -17.32 16.63
C VAL A 305 -33.73 -17.92 15.22
N ARG A 306 -32.62 -18.55 14.82
CA ARG A 306 -32.45 -19.16 13.50
C ARG A 306 -33.60 -20.12 13.18
N TYR A 307 -34.24 -19.92 12.03
CA TYR A 307 -35.40 -20.69 11.53
C TYR A 307 -36.68 -20.57 12.37
N ARG A 308 -36.80 -19.54 13.22
CA ARG A 308 -37.99 -19.30 14.03
C ARG A 308 -38.81 -18.14 13.50
N TYR A 309 -40.09 -18.18 13.83
CA TYR A 309 -40.99 -17.05 13.62
C TYR A 309 -40.89 -16.06 14.78
N MET A 310 -40.98 -14.78 14.46
CA MET A 310 -41.10 -13.71 15.44
C MET A 310 -42.03 -12.62 14.94
N GLU A 311 -42.57 -11.83 15.86
CA GLU A 311 -43.23 -10.59 15.50
C GLU A 311 -42.18 -9.54 15.10
N PHE A 312 -42.44 -8.83 14.02
CA PHE A 312 -41.59 -7.78 13.49
C PHE A 312 -42.43 -6.59 13.10
N LYS A 313 -41.98 -5.43 13.56
CA LYS A 313 -42.52 -4.14 13.18
C LYS A 313 -41.37 -3.23 12.79
N GLY A 314 -41.26 -2.90 11.51
CA GLY A 314 -40.11 -2.15 11.02
C GLY A 314 -40.05 -2.05 9.51
N SER A 315 -38.88 -1.67 9.00
CA SER A 315 -38.65 -1.52 7.56
C SER A 315 -38.49 -2.87 6.87
N MET A 316 -39.16 -3.03 5.73
CA MET A 316 -39.02 -4.14 4.81
C MET A 316 -38.60 -3.59 3.45
N TYR A 317 -37.66 -4.28 2.79
CA TYR A 317 -37.21 -3.92 1.44
C TYR A 317 -37.69 -5.00 0.47
N SER A 318 -38.33 -4.58 -0.62
CA SER A 318 -38.81 -5.49 -1.66
C SER A 318 -38.43 -4.98 -3.05
N LYS A 319 -38.14 -5.89 -3.99
CA LYS A 319 -37.95 -5.50 -5.39
C LYS A 319 -39.32 -5.39 -6.06
N LYS A 320 -39.64 -4.23 -6.61
CA LYS A 320 -40.86 -3.97 -7.38
C LYS A 320 -40.51 -3.48 -8.77
N ARG A 321 -41.29 -3.90 -9.77
CA ARG A 321 -41.16 -3.39 -11.14
C ARG A 321 -41.78 -1.99 -11.21
N ASN A 322 -41.02 -1.01 -11.68
CA ASN A 322 -41.51 0.34 -11.90
C ASN A 322 -42.29 0.45 -13.22
N TYR A 323 -42.86 1.62 -13.49
CA TYR A 323 -43.65 1.88 -14.71
C TYR A 323 -42.87 1.62 -16.02
N PHE A 324 -41.55 1.80 -16.00
CA PHE A 324 -40.65 1.59 -17.14
C PHE A 324 -40.18 0.14 -17.29
N GLY A 325 -40.69 -0.79 -16.47
CA GLY A 325 -40.32 -2.20 -16.53
C GLY A 325 -39.04 -2.57 -15.76
N ASN A 326 -38.37 -1.61 -15.13
CA ASN A 326 -37.14 -1.82 -14.38
C ASN A 326 -37.44 -2.26 -12.94
N MET A 327 -36.63 -3.16 -12.39
CA MET A 327 -36.71 -3.55 -10.98
C MET A 327 -36.13 -2.42 -10.11
N GLN A 328 -36.83 -2.06 -9.04
CA GLN A 328 -36.39 -1.08 -8.05
C GLN A 328 -36.60 -1.63 -6.64
N ILE A 329 -35.69 -1.31 -5.73
CA ILE A 329 -35.85 -1.62 -4.31
C ILE A 329 -36.76 -0.56 -3.69
N VAL A 330 -37.85 -1.01 -3.05
CA VAL A 330 -38.81 -0.15 -2.35
C VAL A 330 -38.78 -0.47 -0.87
N LYS A 331 -38.69 0.58 -0.05
CA LYS A 331 -38.79 0.51 1.42
C LYS A 331 -40.26 0.65 1.83
N GLU A 332 -40.75 -0.33 2.56
CA GLU A 332 -42.12 -0.38 3.09
C GLU A 332 -42.09 -0.66 4.60
N ASN A 333 -43.20 -0.41 5.29
CA ASN A 333 -43.35 -0.79 6.69
C ASN A 333 -44.00 -2.17 6.76
N ALA A 334 -43.36 -3.10 7.45
CA ALA A 334 -43.95 -4.39 7.82
C ALA A 334 -44.40 -4.35 9.27
N ASP A 335 -45.56 -4.94 9.54
CA ASP A 335 -46.12 -5.16 10.87
C ASP A 335 -46.80 -6.53 10.86
N GLY A 336 -46.14 -7.53 11.44
CA GLY A 336 -46.65 -8.90 11.43
C GLY A 336 -45.60 -9.94 11.79
N ARG A 337 -45.86 -11.19 11.37
CA ARG A 337 -44.98 -12.33 11.67
C ARG A 337 -43.97 -12.54 10.54
N VAL A 338 -42.69 -12.57 10.89
CA VAL A 338 -41.58 -12.88 9.97
C VAL A 338 -40.89 -14.17 10.38
N MET A 339 -40.27 -14.85 9.42
CA MET A 339 -39.35 -15.96 9.69
C MET A 339 -37.92 -15.47 9.53
N VAL A 340 -37.08 -15.75 10.52
CA VAL A 340 -35.63 -15.47 10.43
C VAL A 340 -34.94 -16.67 9.79
N ASP A 341 -34.74 -16.62 8.47
CA ASP A 341 -34.04 -17.67 7.71
C ASP A 341 -33.04 -17.07 6.72
N GLN A 342 -31.84 -16.76 7.21
CA GLN A 342 -30.78 -16.19 6.39
C GLN A 342 -30.28 -17.17 5.30
N PHE A 343 -30.29 -18.48 5.56
CA PHE A 343 -29.77 -19.49 4.63
C PHE A 343 -30.68 -19.65 3.41
N ARG A 344 -32.00 -19.68 3.62
CA ARG A 344 -32.95 -19.66 2.49
C ARG A 344 -32.95 -18.30 1.82
N PHE A 345 -32.86 -17.21 2.59
CA PHE A 345 -32.78 -15.87 2.03
C PHE A 345 -31.59 -15.71 1.07
N SER A 346 -30.39 -16.14 1.46
CA SER A 346 -29.19 -16.06 0.62
C SER A 346 -29.25 -16.93 -0.65
N LYS A 347 -30.05 -18.00 -0.65
CA LYS A 347 -30.27 -18.86 -1.82
C LYS A 347 -31.31 -18.31 -2.79
N ILE A 348 -32.32 -17.61 -2.28
CA ILE A 348 -33.44 -17.07 -3.07
C ILE A 348 -33.06 -15.70 -3.66
N VAL A 349 -32.38 -14.87 -2.87
CA VAL A 349 -31.89 -13.56 -3.29
C VAL A 349 -30.47 -13.72 -3.82
N THR A 350 -30.37 -14.17 -5.08
CA THR A 350 -29.08 -14.40 -5.75
C THR A 350 -28.43 -13.12 -6.26
N ASP A 351 -29.22 -12.08 -6.52
CA ASP A 351 -28.72 -10.75 -6.89
C ASP A 351 -28.36 -9.95 -5.64
N ARG A 352 -27.05 -9.70 -5.44
CA ARG A 352 -26.44 -8.92 -4.34
C ARG A 352 -26.75 -7.42 -4.39
N GLU A 353 -27.86 -7.02 -5.01
CA GLU A 353 -28.32 -5.63 -5.11
C GLU A 353 -28.63 -5.00 -3.75
N MET A 354 -28.61 -5.78 -2.65
CA MET A 354 -28.76 -5.31 -1.27
C MET A 354 -27.50 -4.62 -0.72
N GLU A 355 -26.53 -4.25 -1.56
CA GLU A 355 -25.22 -3.76 -1.14
C GLU A 355 -24.51 -4.72 -0.15
N ASN A 356 -24.79 -6.03 -0.21
CA ASN A 356 -24.19 -7.05 0.66
C ASN A 356 -22.72 -7.32 0.33
N ALA A 357 -21.86 -7.24 1.34
CA ALA A 357 -20.42 -7.38 1.27
C ALA A 357 -19.95 -8.50 0.29
N GLU A 358 -18.88 -8.29 -0.49
CA GLU A 358 -18.40 -9.30 -1.46
C GLU A 358 -17.29 -10.18 -0.87
N PRO A 359 -17.33 -11.52 -1.02
CA PRO A 359 -16.33 -12.38 -0.41
C PRO A 359 -14.94 -11.96 -0.88
N SER A 360 -14.00 -11.82 0.06
CA SER A 360 -12.65 -11.31 -0.27
C SER A 360 -11.92 -12.15 -1.34
N SER A 361 -12.30 -13.42 -1.52
CA SER A 361 -11.75 -14.34 -2.53
C SER A 361 -12.28 -14.14 -3.96
N MET A 362 -13.33 -13.34 -4.17
CA MET A 362 -13.93 -13.10 -5.50
C MET A 362 -13.49 -11.77 -6.14
N VAL A 363 -12.69 -10.96 -5.45
CA VAL A 363 -12.29 -9.59 -5.87
C VAL A 363 -10.78 -9.51 -6.17
N ALA A 364 -10.20 -10.61 -6.67
CA ALA A 364 -8.78 -10.71 -7.02
C ALA A 364 -8.46 -9.87 -8.27
#